data_AF-A0A7W1KGB0-F1
#
_entry.id   AF-A0A7W1KGB0-F1
#
_cell.length_a   1.000
_cell.length_b   1.000
_cell.length_c   1.000
_cell.angle_alpha   90.00
_cell.angle_beta   90.00
_cell.angle_gamma   90.00
#
_symmetry.space_group_name_H-M   'P 1'
#
loop_
_entity.id
_entity.type
_entity.pdbx_description
1 polymer ?
#
loop_
_entity_poly.entity_id
_entity_poly.type
_entity_poly.pdbx_seq_one_letter_code
_entity_poly.pdbx_strand_id
1 'polypeptide(L)' 'GDVQKLRFGHYTADLVLVYNDGQRDVPVTASVSFWVVPWRLLGVIFGLAVLIVALITYIIILRRRLKRAGGSRKGRS' A
#
# COMPACT_ATOMS: atom_id res chain seq x y z
N GLY A 1 -20.03 2.46 -19.41
CA GLY A 1 -18.89 3.34 -19.75
C GLY A 1 -18.23 3.72 -18.45
N ASP A 2 -17.55 2.76 -17.81
CA ASP A 2 -17.21 2.86 -16.39
C ASP A 2 -15.71 2.63 -16.25
N VAL A 3 -14.96 3.63 -16.70
CA VAL A 3 -13.53 3.73 -16.43
C VAL A 3 -13.39 4.02 -14.94
N GLN A 4 -13.28 2.97 -14.15
CA GLN A 4 -12.52 2.88 -12.91
C GLN A 4 -12.37 4.21 -12.15
N LYS A 5 -13.42 4.64 -11.43
CA LYS A 5 -13.32 5.72 -10.44
C LYS A 5 -12.52 5.22 -9.23
N LEU A 6 -11.22 5.06 -9.39
CA LEU A 6 -10.30 5.10 -8.25
C LEU A 6 -10.51 6.50 -7.63
N ARG A 7 -11.30 6.58 -6.56
CA ARG A 7 -11.53 7.81 -5.78
C ARG A 7 -10.27 8.19 -4.99
N PHE A 8 -9.10 8.11 -5.61
CA PHE A 8 -7.83 8.49 -5.02
C PHE A 8 -7.70 10.01 -5.07
N GLY A 9 -7.31 10.61 -3.96
CA GLY A 9 -7.06 12.04 -3.91
C GLY A 9 -7.33 12.65 -2.54
N HIS A 10 -7.12 13.96 -2.46
CA HIS A 10 -7.46 14.74 -1.29
C HIS A 10 -8.94 15.14 -1.33
N TYR A 11 -9.65 14.93 -0.23
CA TYR A 11 -11.05 15.26 -0.07
C TYR A 11 -11.22 16.14 1.15
N THR A 12 -12.12 17.12 1.03
CA THR A 12 -12.55 17.96 2.15
C THR A 12 -14.05 17.73 2.34
N ALA A 13 -14.45 17.52 3.59
CA ALA A 13 -15.84 17.46 3.99
C ALA A 13 -16.17 18.70 4.83
N ASP A 14 -17.15 19.47 4.37
CA ASP A 14 -17.64 20.68 5.01
C ASP A 14 -18.98 20.39 5.70
N LEU A 15 -19.06 20.70 6.98
CA LEU A 15 -20.25 20.61 7.82
C LEU A 15 -20.73 22.03 8.12
N VAL A 16 -22.01 22.28 7.83
CA VAL A 16 -22.72 23.48 8.26
C VAL A 16 -23.88 23.04 9.15
N LEU A 17 -23.85 23.45 10.41
CA LEU A 17 -24.88 23.17 11.40
C LEU A 17 -25.49 24.50 11.82
N VAL A 18 -26.82 24.60 11.86
CA VAL A 18 -27.51 25.75 12.46
C VAL A 18 -28.25 25.23 13.68
N TYR A 19 -28.01 25.83 14.84
CA TYR A 19 -28.73 25.51 16.07
C TYR A 19 -29.30 26.77 16.70
N ASN A 20 -30.44 26.64 17.38
CA ASN A 20 -31.09 27.75 18.06
C ASN A 20 -30.60 27.82 19.52
N ASP A 21 -30.07 28.97 19.93
CA ASP A 21 -29.55 29.20 21.29
C ASP A 21 -30.63 29.68 22.29
N GLY A 22 -31.90 29.68 21.89
CA GLY A 22 -33.03 30.21 22.65
C GLY A 22 -33.31 31.69 22.41
N GLN A 23 -32.45 32.41 21.67
CA GLN A 23 -32.64 33.81 21.27
C GLN A 23 -32.51 34.02 19.75
N ARG A 24 -31.67 33.22 19.07
CA ARG A 24 -31.42 33.30 17.62
C ARG A 24 -30.82 32.00 17.08
N ASP A 25 -30.86 31.87 15.76
CA ASP A 25 -30.20 30.78 15.05
C ASP A 25 -28.70 31.10 14.88
N VAL A 26 -27.85 30.21 15.40
CA VAL A 26 -26.39 30.33 15.39
C VAL A 26 -25.81 29.28 14.43
N PRO A 27 -25.15 29.69 13.33
CA PRO A 27 -24.46 28.76 12.44
C PRO A 27 -23.08 28.38 12.98
N VAL A 28 -22.74 27.10 12.86
CA VAL A 28 -21.45 26.49 13.16
C VAL A 28 -20.96 25.79 11.90
N THR A 29 -19.77 26.15 11.46
CA THR A 29 -19.11 25.53 10.30
C THR A 29 -17.87 24.77 10.74
N ALA A 30 -17.69 23.55 10.25
CA ALA A 30 -16.50 22.74 10.48
C ALA A 30 -16.06 22.09 9.17
N SER A 31 -14.75 22.04 8.92
CA SER A 31 -14.18 21.41 7.73
C SER A 31 -13.12 20.39 8.14
N VAL A 32 -13.14 19.22 7.51
CA VAL A 32 -12.12 18.17 7.70
C VAL A 32 -11.57 17.72 6.36
N SER A 33 -10.24 17.62 6.30
CA SER A 33 -9.50 17.27 5.08
C SER A 33 -8.78 15.93 5.26
N PHE A 34 -8.89 15.04 4.28
CA PHE A 34 -8.30 13.70 4.32
C PHE A 34 -7.90 13.21 2.94
N TRP A 35 -6.90 12.32 2.90
CA TRP A 35 -6.49 11.61 1.69
C TRP A 35 -7.21 10.27 1.59
N VAL A 36 -7.81 9.99 0.43
CA VAL A 36 -8.35 8.66 0.11
C VAL A 36 -7.29 7.88 -0.66
N VAL A 37 -6.79 6.81 -0.06
CA VAL A 37 -5.78 5.93 -0.65
C VAL A 37 -6.38 4.54 -0.92
N PRO A 38 -6.34 4.03 -2.17
CA PRO A 38 -6.79 2.67 -2.48
C PRO A 38 -5.89 1.61 -1.83
N TRP A 39 -6.33 1.03 -0.71
CA TRP A 39 -5.58 0.01 0.03
C TRP A 39 -5.26 -1.25 -0.80
N ARG A 40 -6.08 -1.56 -1.81
CA ARG A 40 -5.82 -2.66 -2.75
C ARG A 40 -4.52 -2.45 -3.53
N LEU A 41 -4.19 -1.21 -3.91
CA LEU A 41 -2.92 -0.90 -4.58
C LEU A 41 -1.73 -1.11 -3.63
N LEU A 42 -1.86 -0.70 -2.37
CA LEU A 42 -0.82 -0.96 -1.37
C LEU A 42 -0.58 -2.46 -1.17
N GLY A 43 -1.65 -3.26 -1.12
CA GLY A 43 -1.56 -4.71 -1.03
C GLY A 43 -0.84 -5.35 -2.22
N VAL A 44 -1.13 -4.90 -3.44
CA VAL A 44 -0.44 -5.39 -4.65
C VAL A 44 1.04 -5.02 -4.64
N ILE A 45 1.37 -3.76 -4.33
CA ILE A 45 2.76 -3.29 -4.26
C ILE A 45 3.54 -4.08 -3.21
N PHE A 46 2.95 -4.26 -2.02
CA PHE A 46 3.57 -5.04 -0.94
C PHE A 46 3.75 -6.50 -1.32
N GLY A 47 2.72 -7.13 -1.91
CA GLY A 47 2.78 -8.52 -2.37
C GLY A 47 3.86 -8.74 -3.43
N LEU A 48 3.97 -7.84 -4.40
CA LEU A 48 5.04 -7.87 -5.41
C LEU A 48 6.43 -7.70 -4.79
N ALA A 49 6.59 -6.77 -3.84
CA ALA A 49 7.86 -6.58 -3.15
C ALA A 49 8.29 -7.85 -2.40
N VAL A 50 7.38 -8.48 -1.66
CA VAL A 50 7.63 -9.76 -0.96
C VAL A 50 8.01 -10.85 -1.95
N LEU A 51 7.28 -10.98 -3.07
CA LEU A 51 7.54 -11.98 -4.09
C LEU A 51 8.91 -11.81 -4.75
N ILE A 52 9.32 -10.56 -5.03
CA ILE A 52 10.64 -10.25 -5.58
C ILE A 52 11.74 -10.65 -4.58
N VAL A 53 11.60 -10.26 -3.31
CA VAL A 53 12.58 -10.62 -2.27
C VAL A 53 12.67 -12.14 -2.09
N ALA A 54 11.53 -12.83 -2.08
CA ALA A 54 11.49 -14.29 -1.99
C ALA A 54 12.20 -14.95 -3.19
N LEU A 55 12.00 -14.44 -4.41
CA LEU A 55 12.64 -14.99 -5.60
C LEU A 55 14.15 -14.75 -5.60
N ILE A 56 14.59 -13.54 -5.22
CA ILE A 56 16.02 -13.20 -5.12
C ILE A 56 16.71 -14.10 -4.10
N THR A 57 16.13 -14.23 -2.90
CA THR A 57 16.69 -15.09 -1.85
C THR A 57 16.74 -16.55 -2.27
N TYR A 58 15.68 -17.06 -2.92
CA TYR A 58 15.64 -18.40 -3.48
C TYR A 58 16.78 -18.64 -4.50
N ILE A 59 16.97 -17.74 -5.46
CA ILE A 59 18.04 -17.84 -6.48
C ILE A 59 19.43 -17.82 -5.82
N ILE A 60 19.66 -16.92 -4.85
CA ILE A 60 20.93 -16.83 -4.13
C ILE A 60 21.24 -18.14 -3.41
N ILE A 61 20.28 -18.72 -2.70
CA ILE A 61 20.44 -19.98 -1.99
C ILE A 61 20.71 -21.12 -2.98
N LEU A 62 19.97 -21.20 -4.07
CA LEU A 62 20.13 -22.23 -5.08
C LEU A 62 21.52 -22.18 -5.72
N ARG A 63 21.99 -20.99 -6.13
CA ARG A 63 23.34 -20.79 -6.68
C ARG A 63 24.43 -21.20 -5.67
N ARG A 64 24.25 -20.90 -4.38
CA ARG A 64 25.18 -21.32 -3.32
C ARG A 64 25.23 -22.85 -3.19
N ARG A 65 24.09 -23.54 -3.26
CA ARG A 65 24.03 -25.01 -3.19
C ARG A 65 24.73 -25.66 -4.40
N LEU A 66 24.47 -25.17 -5.60
CA LEU A 66 25.08 -25.70 -6.83
C LEU A 66 26.61 -25.53 -6.84
N LYS A 67 27.13 -24.37 -6.41
CA LYS A 67 28.60 -24.17 -6.29
C LYS A 67 29.25 -25.16 -5.30
N ARG A 68 28.59 -25.49 -4.19
CA ARG A 68 29.08 -26.46 -3.21
C ARG A 68 29.08 -27.89 -3.75
N ALA A 69 28.05 -28.27 -4.52
CA ALA A 69 27.98 -29.58 -5.16
C ALA A 69 29.03 -29.77 -6.27
N GLY A 70 29.31 -28.72 -7.05
CA GLY A 70 30.33 -28.76 -8.12
C GLY A 70 31.78 -28.83 -7.60
N GLY A 71 32.07 -28.23 -6.43
CA GLY A 71 33.40 -28.25 -5.82
C GLY A 71 33.82 -29.63 -5.28
N SER A 72 32.87 -30.49 -4.92
CA SER A 72 33.15 -31.80 -4.31
C SER A 72 33.66 -32.85 -5.32
N ARG A 73 33.52 -32.62 -6.63
CA ARG A 73 34.05 -33.53 -7.68
C ARG A 73 35.49 -33.25 -8.11
N LYS A 74 36.07 -32.07 -7.80
CA LYS A 74 37.40 -31.67 -8.31
C LYS A 74 38.57 -32.02 -7.38
N GLY A 75 38.31 -32.53 -6.16
CA GLY A 75 39.34 -32.85 -5.16
C GLY A 75 39.76 -34.32 -5.09
N ARG A 76 39.40 -35.16 -6.07
CA ARG A 76 39.70 -36.60 -6.08
C ARG A 76 40.25 -37.00 -7.46
N SER A 77 41.43 -36.49 -7.80
CA SER A 77 42.25 -36.99 -8.90
C SER A 77 43.72 -36.74 -8.61
#